data_AF-A0A6L6QG83-F1
#
_entry.id   AF-A0A6L6QG83-F1
#
_cell.length_a   1.000
_cell.length_b   1.000
_cell.length_c   1.000
_cell.angle_alpha   90.00
_cell.angle_beta   90.00
_cell.angle_gamma   90.00
#
_symmetry.space_group_name_H-M   'P 1'
#
loop_
_entity.id
_entity.type
_entity.pdbx_description
1 polymer ?
#
loop_
_entity_poly.entity_id
_entity_poly.type
_entity_poly.pdbx_seq_one_letter_code
_entity_poly.pdbx_strand_id
1 'polypeptide(L)'
;MADNKKTEDRIIIDQLGAIVILFGIIEICWGMYAAPKGQFKLNCGLLLLGLVILFGNLRIVSGVRWLGWLGLAPAIAGLLSVFFTTPAGLIQTALRLAPLQFLADQVPGLVAFAIVILVIRQLGSAPVLAARASTGRKPRDMRIPFALGVVLAAVLEITAAMALTGDNARRAERLVAERMGPNYQYHTVAIGVSSGSENYVQASVQAWNENELLLIPVRWEN
;
A
#
# COMPACT_ATOMS: atom_id res chain seq x y z
N MET A 1 -5.49 24.89 40.81
CA MET A 1 -5.97 24.20 39.59
C MET A 1 -5.14 24.73 38.43
N ALA A 2 -4.11 24.00 38.00
CA ALA A 2 -3.34 24.38 36.82
C ALA A 2 -4.18 24.10 35.58
N ASP A 3 -4.36 25.10 34.73
CA ASP A 3 -5.05 25.02 33.45
C ASP A 3 -4.41 23.93 32.59
N ASN A 4 -5.10 22.79 32.44
CA ASN A 4 -4.64 21.62 31.69
C ASN A 4 -4.85 21.86 30.18
N LYS A 5 -4.34 23.00 29.69
CA LYS A 5 -4.44 23.38 28.30
C LYS A 5 -3.34 22.65 27.54
N LYS A 6 -3.73 21.70 26.68
CA LYS A 6 -2.78 21.02 25.79
C LYS A 6 -2.02 22.04 24.96
N THR A 7 -0.70 21.86 24.87
CA THR A 7 0.15 22.65 24.00
C THR A 7 -0.24 22.44 22.54
N GLU A 8 -0.01 23.43 21.67
CA GLU A 8 -0.42 23.38 20.26
C GLU A 8 0.17 22.19 19.50
N ASP A 9 1.42 21.83 19.76
CA ASP A 9 2.06 20.64 19.19
C ASP A 9 1.33 19.36 19.58
N ARG A 10 0.88 19.27 20.84
CA ARG A 10 0.17 18.10 21.34
C ARG A 10 -1.22 17.98 20.72
N ILE A 11 -1.90 19.09 20.50
CA ILE A 11 -3.20 19.11 19.78
C ILE A 11 -3.02 18.55 18.38
N ILE A 12 -2.01 19.00 17.63
CA ILE A 12 -1.73 18.52 16.26
C ILE A 12 -1.42 17.02 16.25
N ILE A 13 -0.56 16.56 17.17
CA ILE A 13 -0.19 15.14 17.27
C ILE A 13 -1.41 14.27 17.61
N ASP A 14 -2.23 14.70 18.57
CA ASP A 14 -3.43 13.95 18.97
C ASP A 14 -4.45 13.86 17.84
N GLN A 15 -4.70 14.98 17.13
CA GLN A 15 -5.61 15.01 15.99
C GLN A 15 -5.12 14.11 14.86
N LEU A 16 -3.83 14.20 14.51
CA LEU A 16 -3.25 13.32 13.49
C LEU A 16 -3.35 11.85 13.89
N GLY A 17 -3.00 11.51 15.14
CA GLY A 17 -3.10 10.15 15.66
C GLY A 17 -4.52 9.61 15.55
N ALA A 18 -5.52 10.39 15.97
CA ALA A 18 -6.93 10.03 15.87
C ALA A 18 -7.40 9.82 14.44
N ILE A 19 -7.02 10.70 13.50
CA ILE A 19 -7.35 10.56 12.07
C ILE A 19 -6.75 9.25 11.52
N VAL A 20 -5.47 8.98 11.81
CA VAL A 20 -4.80 7.77 11.31
C VAL A 20 -5.41 6.50 11.93
N ILE A 21 -5.79 6.51 13.21
CA ILE A 21 -6.54 5.42 13.85
C ILE A 21 -7.87 5.17 13.13
N LEU A 22 -8.63 6.23 12.83
CA LEU A 22 -9.91 6.11 12.14
C LEU A 22 -9.75 5.44 10.78
N PHE A 23 -8.75 5.86 9.99
CA PHE A 23 -8.46 5.21 8.71
C PHE A 23 -8.00 3.76 8.89
N GLY A 24 -7.23 3.44 9.93
CA GLY A 24 -6.85 2.06 10.23
C GLY A 24 -8.04 1.17 10.58
N ILE A 25 -9.04 1.69 11.31
CA ILE A 25 -10.28 0.95 11.58
C ILE A 25 -11.05 0.71 10.27
N ILE A 26 -11.18 1.74 9.43
CA ILE A 26 -11.85 1.62 8.12
C ILE A 26 -11.14 0.59 7.24
N GLU A 27 -9.80 0.61 7.21
CA GLU A 27 -8.99 -0.35 6.45
C GLU A 27 -9.23 -1.79 6.92
N ILE A 28 -9.29 -2.03 8.24
CA ILE A 28 -9.60 -3.36 8.79
C ILE A 28 -11.01 -3.79 8.40
N CYS A 29 -12.01 -2.93 8.59
CA CYS A 29 -13.40 -3.23 8.23
C CYS A 29 -13.54 -3.54 6.73
N TRP A 30 -12.89 -2.75 5.88
CA TRP A 30 -12.89 -2.95 4.43
C TRP A 30 -12.17 -4.25 4.05
N GLY A 31 -11.00 -4.52 4.65
CA GLY A 31 -10.25 -5.76 4.42
C GLY A 31 -11.04 -7.01 4.80
N MET A 32 -11.82 -6.95 5.89
CA MET A 32 -12.73 -8.02 6.28
C MET A 32 -13.91 -8.19 5.31
N TYR A 33 -14.50 -7.08 4.84
CA TYR A 33 -15.61 -7.11 3.88
C TYR A 33 -15.18 -7.62 2.49
N ALA A 34 -14.02 -7.19 2.02
CA ALA A 34 -13.49 -7.53 0.70
C ALA A 34 -12.73 -8.87 0.65
N ALA A 35 -12.52 -9.52 1.80
CA ALA A 35 -11.82 -10.80 1.85
C ALA A 35 -12.65 -11.92 1.17
N PRO A 36 -12.04 -12.75 0.29
CA PRO A 36 -12.68 -13.95 -0.21
C PRO A 36 -13.10 -14.88 0.94
N LYS A 37 -14.21 -15.61 0.77
CA LYS A 37 -14.71 -16.56 1.79
C LYS A 37 -13.60 -17.54 2.21
N GLY A 38 -13.34 -17.61 3.52
CA GLY A 38 -12.31 -18.48 4.10
C GLY A 38 -10.90 -17.88 4.14
N GLN A 39 -10.70 -16.65 3.63
CA GLN A 39 -9.43 -15.91 3.79
C GLN A 39 -9.58 -14.81 4.83
N PHE A 40 -8.54 -14.59 5.61
CA PHE A 40 -8.44 -13.49 6.57
C PHE A 40 -7.33 -12.54 6.14
N LYS A 41 -7.68 -11.29 5.82
CA LYS A 41 -6.72 -10.22 5.53
C LYS A 41 -6.82 -9.16 6.62
N LEU A 42 -5.91 -9.22 7.58
CA LEU A 42 -5.82 -8.23 8.65
C LEU A 42 -4.66 -7.29 8.37
N ASN A 43 -5.00 -6.05 8.01
CA ASN A 43 -4.03 -4.98 7.85
C ASN A 43 -4.17 -3.99 9.01
N CYS A 44 -3.30 -4.11 10.02
CA CYS A 44 -3.31 -3.23 11.19
C CYS A 44 -2.25 -2.13 11.14
N GLY A 45 -1.55 -1.95 10.01
CA GLY A 45 -0.43 -1.03 9.89
C GLY A 45 -0.82 0.41 10.25
N LEU A 46 -1.90 0.93 9.68
CA LEU A 46 -2.39 2.28 9.97
C LEU A 46 -2.88 2.42 11.42
N LEU A 47 -3.58 1.42 11.95
CA LEU A 47 -4.06 1.45 13.33
C LEU A 47 -2.89 1.56 14.32
N LEU A 48 -1.86 0.72 14.14
CA LEU A 48 -0.65 0.75 14.96
C LEU A 48 0.10 2.07 14.82
N LEU A 49 0.24 2.60 13.59
CA LEU A 49 0.87 3.88 13.35
C LEU A 49 0.14 5.03 14.07
N GLY A 50 -1.19 5.04 14.01
CA GLY A 50 -2.01 6.05 14.68
C GLY A 50 -1.88 6.00 16.20
N LEU A 51 -1.84 4.79 16.79
CA LEU A 51 -1.57 4.61 18.23
C LEU A 51 -0.16 5.09 18.61
N VAL A 52 0.84 4.78 17.79
CA VAL A 52 2.23 5.23 18.00
C VAL A 52 2.35 6.75 17.92
N ILE A 53 1.58 7.42 17.05
CA ILE A 53 1.52 8.89 17.00
C ILE A 53 0.83 9.43 18.25
N LEU A 54 -0.35 8.89 18.59
CA LEU A 54 -1.18 9.36 19.68
C LEU A 54 -0.46 9.25 21.04
N PHE A 55 0.15 8.10 21.34
CA PHE A 55 0.86 7.89 22.60
C PHE A 55 2.35 8.24 22.52
N GLY A 56 2.81 8.67 21.34
CA GLY A 56 4.21 8.96 21.07
C GLY A 56 4.70 10.23 21.75
N ASN A 57 5.93 10.19 22.27
CA ASN A 57 6.66 11.39 22.61
C ASN A 57 7.26 12.05 21.35
N LEU A 58 7.81 13.26 21.49
CA LEU A 58 8.41 14.02 20.38
C LEU A 58 9.55 13.29 19.64
N ARG A 59 10.23 12.32 20.27
CA ARG A 59 11.24 11.47 19.60
C ARG A 59 10.57 10.46 18.68
N ILE A 60 9.52 9.79 19.16
CA ILE A 60 8.73 8.83 18.38
C ILE A 60 8.08 9.53 17.19
N VAL A 61 7.44 10.68 17.44
CA VAL A 61 6.83 11.53 16.41
C VAL A 61 7.84 11.93 15.32
N SER A 62 9.06 12.29 15.71
CA SER A 62 10.12 12.56 14.73
C SER A 62 10.57 11.32 13.96
N GLY A 63 10.51 10.14 14.55
CA GLY A 63 10.76 8.86 13.88
C GLY A 63 9.66 8.55 12.86
N VAL A 64 8.41 8.74 13.25
CA VAL A 64 7.25 8.57 12.37
C VAL A 64 7.34 9.51 11.16
N ARG A 65 7.69 10.79 11.37
CA ARG A 65 7.91 11.71 10.24
C ARG A 65 9.03 11.26 9.31
N TRP A 66 10.13 10.75 9.88
CA TRP A 66 11.27 10.22 9.11
C TRP A 66 10.84 9.03 8.26
N LEU A 67 10.05 8.11 8.82
CA LEU A 67 9.44 6.99 8.08
C LEU A 67 8.43 7.47 7.04
N GLY A 68 7.68 8.54 7.30
CA GLY A 68 6.80 9.16 6.30
C GLY A 68 7.57 9.60 5.05
N TRP A 69 8.72 10.28 5.23
CA TRP A 69 9.60 10.64 4.10
C TRP A 69 10.17 9.44 3.36
N LEU A 70 10.49 8.35 4.08
CA LEU A 70 10.93 7.10 3.47
C LEU A 70 9.80 6.44 2.65
N GLY A 71 8.57 6.45 3.18
CA GLY A 71 7.40 5.86 2.53
C GLY A 71 6.82 6.68 1.37
N LEU A 72 7.26 7.92 1.18
CA LEU A 72 6.72 8.81 0.14
C LEU A 72 6.97 8.29 -1.27
N ALA A 73 8.21 7.92 -1.59
CA ALA A 73 8.55 7.42 -2.92
C ALA A 73 7.86 6.07 -3.24
N PRO A 74 7.83 5.08 -2.34
CA PRO A 74 7.03 3.86 -2.53
C PRO A 74 5.53 4.13 -2.71
N ALA A 75 4.95 5.08 -1.98
CA ALA A 75 3.54 5.43 -2.14
C ALA A 75 3.24 6.02 -3.54
N ILE A 76 4.14 6.85 -4.07
CA ILE A 76 4.02 7.38 -5.44
C ILE A 76 4.21 6.25 -6.46
N ALA A 77 5.22 5.40 -6.29
CA ALA A 77 5.49 4.28 -7.19
C ALA A 77 4.29 3.33 -7.25
N GLY A 78 3.71 2.96 -6.11
CA GLY A 78 2.53 2.10 -6.05
C GLY A 78 1.31 2.66 -6.78
N LEU A 79 1.08 3.99 -6.74
CA LEU A 79 0.01 4.64 -7.51
C LEU A 79 0.22 4.55 -9.02
N LEU A 80 1.48 4.56 -9.46
CA LEU A 80 1.83 4.53 -10.87
C LEU A 80 2.07 3.11 -11.39
N SER A 81 2.30 2.15 -10.49
CA SER A 81 2.68 0.76 -10.82
C SER A 81 1.70 0.12 -11.78
N VAL A 82 0.40 0.38 -11.62
CA VAL A 82 -0.65 -0.13 -12.52
C VAL A 82 -0.39 0.18 -13.99
N PHE A 83 0.18 1.34 -14.31
CA PHE A 83 0.48 1.75 -15.69
C PHE A 83 1.73 1.10 -16.28
N PHE A 84 2.61 0.57 -15.42
CA PHE A 84 3.86 -0.08 -15.84
C PHE A 84 3.77 -1.59 -15.86
N THR A 85 3.01 -2.18 -14.93
CA THR A 85 2.89 -3.64 -14.80
C THR A 85 1.73 -4.20 -15.61
N THR A 86 0.69 -3.41 -15.87
CA THR A 86 -0.55 -3.90 -16.49
C THR A 86 -0.59 -3.57 -17.99
N PRO A 87 -0.91 -4.54 -18.87
CA PRO A 87 -1.07 -4.28 -20.30
C PRO A 87 -2.13 -3.22 -20.59
N ALA A 88 -1.87 -2.33 -21.54
CA ALA A 88 -2.79 -1.25 -21.89
C ALA A 88 -4.18 -1.76 -22.33
N GLY A 89 -4.23 -2.90 -23.03
CA GLY A 89 -5.49 -3.53 -23.42
C GLY A 89 -6.35 -3.93 -22.20
N LEU A 90 -5.71 -4.44 -21.14
CA LEU A 90 -6.41 -4.79 -19.91
C LEU A 90 -6.94 -3.54 -19.18
N ILE A 91 -6.15 -2.46 -19.10
CA ILE A 91 -6.60 -1.20 -18.50
C ILE A 91 -7.81 -0.64 -19.27
N GLN A 92 -7.76 -0.65 -20.61
CA GLN A 92 -8.85 -0.18 -21.46
C GLN A 92 -10.12 -1.01 -21.26
N THR A 93 -9.99 -2.34 -21.25
CA THR A 93 -11.12 -3.24 -21.00
C THR A 93 -11.70 -3.02 -19.60
N ALA A 94 -10.87 -2.87 -18.57
CA ALA A 94 -11.33 -2.62 -17.20
C ALA A 94 -12.09 -1.29 -17.09
N LEU A 95 -11.59 -0.22 -17.71
CA LEU A 95 -12.28 1.07 -17.74
C LEU A 95 -13.59 1.04 -18.53
N ARG A 96 -13.69 0.20 -19.58
CA ARG A 96 -14.92 0.06 -20.38
C ARG A 96 -15.97 -0.78 -19.65
N LEU A 97 -15.59 -1.94 -19.12
CA LEU A 97 -16.52 -2.93 -18.58
C LEU A 97 -16.82 -2.73 -17.10
N ALA A 98 -15.85 -2.24 -16.31
CA ALA A 98 -15.98 -2.10 -14.87
C ALA A 98 -15.27 -0.83 -14.33
N PRO A 99 -15.60 0.38 -14.83
CA PRO A 99 -14.91 1.61 -14.46
C PRO A 99 -14.94 1.89 -12.96
N LEU A 100 -16.08 1.62 -12.31
CA LEU A 100 -16.23 1.83 -10.86
C LEU A 100 -15.35 0.88 -10.06
N GLN A 101 -15.22 -0.38 -10.48
CA GLN A 101 -14.34 -1.34 -9.82
C GLN A 101 -12.88 -0.92 -10.00
N PHE A 102 -12.49 -0.56 -11.23
CA PHE A 102 -11.14 -0.08 -11.51
C PHE A 102 -10.77 1.13 -10.64
N LEU A 103 -11.66 2.11 -10.51
CA LEU A 103 -11.45 3.27 -9.63
C LEU A 103 -11.42 2.87 -8.15
N ALA A 104 -12.31 1.99 -7.71
CA ALA A 104 -12.34 1.50 -6.34
C ALA A 104 -11.03 0.81 -5.96
N ASP A 105 -10.41 0.07 -6.88
CA ASP A 105 -9.12 -0.60 -6.66
C ASP A 105 -7.96 0.41 -6.47
N GLN A 106 -8.09 1.65 -6.96
CA GLN A 106 -7.09 2.71 -6.76
C GLN A 106 -7.25 3.46 -5.42
N VAL A 107 -8.43 3.42 -4.80
CA VAL A 107 -8.73 4.17 -3.58
C VAL A 107 -7.76 3.86 -2.42
N PRO A 108 -7.43 2.59 -2.12
CA PRO A 108 -6.49 2.28 -1.04
C PRO A 108 -5.12 2.93 -1.24
N GLY A 109 -4.60 2.93 -2.47
CA GLY A 109 -3.32 3.59 -2.80
C GLY A 109 -3.39 5.10 -2.60
N LEU A 110 -4.48 5.74 -3.03
CA LEU A 110 -4.69 7.18 -2.85
C LEU A 110 -4.80 7.57 -1.39
N VAL A 111 -5.52 6.77 -0.58
CA VAL A 111 -5.65 6.99 0.87
C VAL A 111 -4.29 6.83 1.55
N ALA A 112 -3.53 5.79 1.23
CA ALA A 112 -2.19 5.58 1.77
C ALA A 112 -1.26 6.76 1.45
N PHE A 113 -1.25 7.21 0.20
CA PHE A 113 -0.49 8.39 -0.23
C PHE A 113 -0.91 9.65 0.53
N ALA A 114 -2.21 9.92 0.64
CA ALA A 114 -2.74 11.06 1.38
C ALA A 114 -2.32 11.03 2.86
N ILE A 115 -2.38 9.87 3.51
CA ILE A 115 -1.94 9.69 4.90
C ILE A 115 -0.44 9.99 5.04
N VAL A 116 0.41 9.50 4.12
CA VAL A 116 1.85 9.81 4.14
C VAL A 116 2.09 11.32 4.06
N ILE A 117 1.41 12.02 3.14
CA ILE A 117 1.51 13.49 3.01
C ILE A 117 1.02 14.19 4.28
N LEU A 118 -0.11 13.77 4.84
CA LEU A 118 -0.67 14.32 6.08
C LEU A 118 0.32 14.16 7.24
N VAL A 119 0.92 12.97 7.40
CA VAL A 119 1.92 12.70 8.43
C VAL A 119 3.15 13.60 8.26
N ILE A 120 3.69 13.69 7.04
CA ILE A 120 4.86 14.53 6.75
C ILE A 120 4.61 16.00 7.08
N ARG A 121 3.43 16.52 6.68
CA ARG A 121 3.05 17.92 6.85
C ARG A 121 2.76 18.25 8.31
N GLN A 122 1.91 17.48 8.98
CA GLN A 122 1.46 17.77 10.34
C GLN A 122 2.58 17.63 11.36
N LEU A 123 3.38 16.57 11.27
CA LEU A 123 4.55 16.38 12.14
C LEU A 123 5.71 17.30 11.77
N GLY A 124 5.62 17.96 10.61
CA GLY A 124 6.55 18.98 10.15
C GLY A 124 6.11 20.41 10.39
N SER A 125 4.97 20.62 11.05
CA SER A 125 4.45 21.95 11.36
C SER A 125 5.37 22.71 12.33
N ALA A 126 5.34 24.03 12.25
CA ALA A 126 6.16 24.90 13.08
C ALA A 126 6.00 24.65 14.60
N PRO A 127 4.78 24.45 15.14
CA PRO A 127 4.60 24.16 16.57
C PRO A 127 5.30 22.87 17.01
N VAL A 128 5.19 21.79 16.22
CA VAL A 128 5.83 20.50 16.51
C VAL A 128 7.36 20.61 16.41
N LEU A 129 7.86 21.38 15.44
CA LEU A 129 9.30 21.62 15.31
C LEU A 129 9.85 22.50 16.45
N ALA A 130 9.12 23.53 16.86
CA ALA A 130 9.50 24.40 17.97
C ALA A 130 9.54 23.62 19.30
N ALA A 131 8.55 22.77 19.57
CA ALA A 131 8.54 21.89 20.74
C ALA A 131 9.71 20.89 20.75
N ARG A 132 10.15 20.44 19.58
CA ARG A 132 11.37 19.61 19.47
C ARG A 132 12.63 20.41 19.74
N ALA A 133 12.72 21.63 19.24
CA ALA A 133 13.87 22.50 19.47
C ALA A 133 13.99 22.89 20.96
N SER A 134 12.87 23.21 21.62
CA SER A 134 12.85 23.56 23.05
C SER A 134 13.30 22.42 23.97
N THR A 135 13.18 21.17 23.50
CA THR A 135 13.70 19.98 24.19
C THR A 135 15.15 19.63 23.81
N GLY A 136 15.87 20.57 23.15
CA GLY A 136 17.28 20.43 22.79
C GLY A 136 17.56 19.43 21.66
N ARG A 137 16.53 19.01 20.91
CA ARG A 137 16.68 17.98 19.88
C ARG A 137 17.08 18.60 18.54
N LYS A 138 18.15 18.08 17.95
CA LYS A 138 18.61 18.50 16.62
C LYS A 138 17.59 18.17 15.52
N PRO A 139 17.47 19.01 14.48
CA PRO A 139 16.71 18.67 13.29
C PRO A 139 17.32 17.44 12.62
N ARG A 140 16.47 16.59 12.05
CA ARG A 140 16.90 15.45 11.23
C ARG A 140 16.88 15.88 9.78
N ASP A 141 17.87 15.44 9.02
CA ASP A 141 17.83 15.61 7.56
C ASP A 141 16.82 14.61 6.97
N MET A 142 15.82 15.15 6.25
CA MET A 142 14.77 14.37 5.60
C MET A 142 15.16 13.91 4.20
N ARG A 143 16.28 14.40 3.66
CA ARG A 143 16.81 13.95 2.36
C ARG A 143 17.31 12.50 2.42
N ILE A 144 17.87 12.09 3.55
CA ILE A 144 18.36 10.73 3.78
C ILE A 144 17.21 9.70 3.68
N PRO A 145 16.12 9.77 4.46
CA PRO A 145 15.02 8.82 4.34
C PRO A 145 14.37 8.87 2.96
N PHE A 146 14.26 10.05 2.36
CA PHE A 146 13.70 10.17 1.02
C PHE A 146 14.54 9.41 -0.03
N ALA A 147 15.88 9.58 -0.02
CA ALA A 147 16.77 8.85 -0.92
C ALA A 147 16.70 7.33 -0.70
N LEU A 148 16.66 6.88 0.56
CA LEU A 148 16.43 5.47 0.89
C LEU A 148 15.07 4.97 0.40
N GLY A 149 14.04 5.80 0.51
CA GLY A 149 12.70 5.54 -0.03
C GLY A 149 12.69 5.35 -1.53
N VAL A 150 13.44 6.16 -2.28
CA VAL A 150 13.58 6.02 -3.75
C VAL A 150 14.24 4.69 -4.10
N VAL A 151 15.33 4.33 -3.42
CA VAL A 151 15.99 3.02 -3.62
C VAL A 151 15.03 1.88 -3.30
N LEU A 152 14.31 1.98 -2.18
CA LEU A 152 13.33 0.98 -1.78
C LEU A 152 12.20 0.84 -2.83
N ALA A 153 11.67 1.95 -3.32
CA ALA A 153 10.64 1.95 -4.36
C ALA A 153 11.13 1.24 -5.63
N ALA A 154 12.34 1.55 -6.10
CA ALA A 154 12.93 0.89 -7.26
C ALA A 154 13.08 -0.62 -7.04
N VAL A 155 13.59 -1.05 -5.88
CA VAL A 155 13.73 -2.48 -5.55
C VAL A 155 12.37 -3.19 -5.55
N LEU A 156 11.35 -2.57 -4.95
CA LEU A 156 9.99 -3.14 -4.89
C LEU A 156 9.39 -3.29 -6.29
N GLU A 157 9.43 -2.25 -7.12
CA GLU A 157 8.85 -2.27 -8.47
C GLU A 157 9.60 -3.24 -9.40
N ILE A 158 10.94 -3.28 -9.35
CA ILE A 158 11.73 -4.23 -10.14
C ILE A 158 11.38 -5.67 -9.73
N THR A 159 11.31 -5.93 -8.42
CA THR A 159 10.96 -7.27 -7.91
C THR A 159 9.54 -7.67 -8.32
N ALA A 160 8.58 -6.75 -8.22
CA ALA A 160 7.21 -6.98 -8.66
C ALA A 160 7.13 -7.27 -10.16
N ALA A 161 7.80 -6.46 -10.99
CA ALA A 161 7.85 -6.67 -12.44
C ALA A 161 8.49 -8.02 -12.81
N MET A 162 9.59 -8.39 -12.15
CA MET A 162 10.23 -9.70 -12.35
C MET A 162 9.31 -10.85 -11.94
N ALA A 163 8.57 -10.72 -10.84
CA ALA A 163 7.62 -11.74 -10.41
C ALA A 163 6.49 -11.90 -11.43
N LEU A 164 5.90 -10.80 -11.90
CA LEU A 164 4.76 -10.79 -12.83
C LEU A 164 5.13 -11.14 -14.29
N THR A 165 6.41 -11.17 -14.63
CA THR A 165 6.90 -11.54 -15.98
C THR A 165 7.79 -12.78 -15.99
N GLY A 166 8.02 -13.42 -14.83
CA GLY A 166 8.86 -14.60 -14.69
C GLY A 166 8.23 -15.89 -15.21
N ASP A 167 8.96 -17.00 -15.11
CA ASP A 167 8.49 -18.32 -15.58
C ASP A 167 7.22 -18.79 -14.88
N ASN A 168 7.07 -18.46 -13.58
CA ASN A 168 5.86 -18.76 -12.83
C ASN A 168 4.65 -17.98 -13.34
N ALA A 169 4.81 -16.71 -13.76
CA ALA A 169 3.74 -15.92 -14.36
C ALA A 169 3.29 -16.55 -15.69
N ARG A 170 4.25 -16.84 -16.57
CA ARG A 170 3.98 -17.51 -17.85
C ARG A 170 3.37 -18.90 -17.68
N ARG A 171 3.74 -19.64 -16.63
CA ARG A 171 3.12 -20.92 -16.30
C ARG A 171 1.67 -20.73 -15.85
N ALA A 172 1.40 -19.74 -15.00
CA ALA A 172 0.03 -19.41 -14.57
C ALA A 172 -0.86 -19.07 -15.77
N GLU A 173 -0.37 -18.21 -16.67
CA GLU A 173 -1.09 -17.83 -17.91
C GLU A 173 -1.39 -19.03 -18.79
N ARG A 174 -0.41 -19.94 -19.00
CA ARG A 174 -0.63 -21.17 -19.78
C ARG A 174 -1.68 -22.09 -19.16
N LEU A 175 -1.62 -22.30 -17.84
CA LEU A 175 -2.60 -23.13 -17.12
C LEU A 175 -4.03 -22.60 -17.26
N VAL A 176 -4.20 -21.28 -17.32
CA VAL A 176 -5.51 -20.65 -17.54
C VAL A 176 -5.90 -20.69 -19.02
N ALA A 177 -4.95 -20.45 -19.92
CA ALA A 177 -5.17 -20.50 -21.37
C ALA A 177 -5.65 -21.87 -21.84
N GLU A 178 -5.09 -22.96 -21.30
CA GLU A 178 -5.52 -24.34 -21.59
C GLU A 178 -6.99 -24.60 -21.21
N ARG A 179 -7.51 -23.88 -20.21
CA ARG A 179 -8.89 -24.06 -19.71
C ARG A 179 -9.90 -23.15 -20.42
N MET A 180 -9.49 -21.93 -20.74
CA MET A 180 -10.38 -20.87 -21.24
C MET A 180 -10.34 -20.70 -22.75
N GLY A 181 -9.27 -21.19 -23.41
CA GLY A 181 -9.13 -21.16 -24.86
C GLY A 181 -8.73 -19.80 -25.44
N PRO A 182 -8.45 -19.72 -26.76
CA PRO A 182 -7.78 -18.59 -27.39
C PRO A 182 -8.59 -17.28 -27.47
N ASN A 183 -9.85 -17.27 -27.04
CA ASN A 183 -10.73 -16.10 -27.10
C ASN A 183 -10.42 -15.05 -26.03
N TYR A 184 -9.44 -15.29 -25.17
CA TYR A 184 -9.04 -14.41 -24.09
C TYR A 184 -7.57 -14.02 -24.21
N GLN A 185 -7.27 -12.82 -23.74
CA GLN A 185 -5.93 -12.41 -23.38
C GLN A 185 -5.71 -12.70 -21.88
N TYR A 186 -4.46 -12.96 -21.51
CA TYR A 186 -4.09 -13.38 -20.16
C TYR A 186 -2.94 -12.54 -19.64
N HIS A 187 -3.01 -12.21 -18.36
CA HIS A 187 -1.96 -11.49 -17.67
C HIS A 187 -1.99 -11.86 -16.20
N THR A 188 -0.85 -12.29 -15.69
CA THR A 188 -0.71 -12.58 -14.26
C THR A 188 -0.70 -11.27 -13.47
N VAL A 189 -1.60 -11.15 -12.49
CA VAL A 189 -1.72 -9.95 -11.64
C VAL A 189 -1.24 -10.16 -10.21
N ALA A 190 -1.06 -11.41 -9.78
CA ALA A 190 -0.50 -11.76 -8.48
C ALA A 190 0.18 -13.12 -8.51
N ILE A 191 1.31 -13.26 -7.80
CA ILE A 191 2.00 -14.53 -7.55
C ILE A 191 2.43 -14.58 -6.09
N GLY A 192 2.24 -15.74 -5.47
CA GLY A 192 2.77 -16.09 -4.16
C GLY A 192 3.41 -17.46 -4.20
N VAL A 193 4.60 -17.58 -3.62
CA VAL A 193 5.27 -18.88 -3.42
C VAL A 193 5.18 -19.21 -1.95
N SER A 194 4.59 -20.35 -1.63
CA SER A 194 4.57 -20.89 -0.28
C SER A 194 5.62 -21.99 -0.18
N SER A 195 6.51 -21.86 0.80
CA SER A 195 7.49 -22.88 1.16
C SER A 195 7.21 -23.35 2.58
N GLY A 196 6.84 -24.62 2.71
CA GLY A 196 6.35 -25.22 3.95
C GLY A 196 6.37 -26.74 3.84
N SER A 197 5.39 -27.43 4.43
CA SER A 197 5.24 -28.89 4.26
C SER A 197 4.97 -29.30 2.81
N GLU A 198 4.34 -28.42 2.04
CA GLU A 198 4.15 -28.53 0.59
C GLU A 198 4.65 -27.24 -0.06
N ASN A 199 5.55 -27.37 -1.02
CA ASN A 199 5.97 -26.25 -1.84
C ASN A 199 4.95 -26.05 -2.95
N TYR A 200 4.22 -24.95 -2.91
CA TYR A 200 3.26 -24.63 -3.95
C TYR A 200 3.38 -23.18 -4.38
N VAL A 201 3.11 -22.95 -5.65
CA VAL A 201 2.92 -21.62 -6.21
C VAL A 201 1.42 -21.38 -6.35
N GLN A 202 0.97 -20.21 -5.93
CA GLN A 202 -0.36 -19.71 -6.18
C GLN A 202 -0.24 -18.43 -7.02
N ALA A 203 -1.09 -18.29 -8.02
CA ALA A 203 -1.16 -17.09 -8.83
C ALA A 203 -2.61 -16.71 -9.13
N SER A 204 -2.83 -15.44 -9.44
CA SER A 204 -4.09 -14.95 -9.99
C SER A 204 -3.84 -14.40 -11.38
N VAL A 205 -4.59 -14.90 -12.36
CA VAL A 205 -4.49 -14.47 -13.75
C VAL A 205 -5.77 -13.73 -14.12
N GLN A 206 -5.59 -12.53 -14.63
CA GLN A 206 -6.66 -11.80 -15.27
C GLN A 206 -6.82 -12.33 -16.69
N ALA A 207 -8.00 -12.88 -17.00
CA ALA A 207 -8.42 -13.20 -18.35
C ALA A 207 -9.41 -12.13 -18.84
N TRP A 208 -9.22 -11.61 -20.05
CA TRP A 208 -10.13 -10.59 -20.59
C TRP A 208 -10.32 -10.70 -22.09
N ASN A 209 -11.48 -10.22 -22.55
CA ASN A 209 -11.80 -9.99 -23.96
C ASN A 209 -12.60 -8.68 -24.09
N GLU A 210 -13.34 -8.48 -25.19
CA GLU A 210 -14.13 -7.25 -25.39
C GLU A 210 -15.37 -7.14 -24.49
N ASN A 211 -15.82 -8.25 -23.90
CA ASN A 211 -17.12 -8.37 -23.24
C ASN A 211 -17.01 -8.70 -21.75
N GLU A 212 -15.95 -9.37 -21.32
CA GLU A 212 -15.80 -9.82 -19.94
C GLU A 212 -14.37 -9.71 -19.40
N LEU A 213 -14.31 -9.67 -18.06
CA LEU A 213 -13.12 -9.52 -17.26
C LEU A 213 -13.20 -10.53 -16.10
N LEU A 214 -12.35 -11.56 -16.12
CA LEU A 214 -12.37 -12.67 -15.16
C LEU A 214 -11.05 -12.77 -14.40
N LEU A 215 -11.11 -12.85 -13.08
CA LEU A 215 -9.95 -13.13 -12.23
C LEU A 215 -9.92 -14.61 -11.85
N ILE A 216 -8.95 -15.36 -12.38
CA ILE A 216 -8.87 -16.80 -12.25
C ILE A 216 -7.70 -17.18 -11.34
N PRO A 217 -7.95 -17.70 -10.12
CA PRO A 217 -6.88 -18.21 -9.27
C PRO A 217 -6.40 -19.59 -9.76
N VAL A 218 -5.09 -19.79 -9.74
CA VAL A 218 -4.44 -21.07 -10.06
C VAL A 218 -3.43 -21.43 -8.97
N ARG A 219 -3.25 -22.72 -8.74
CA ARG A 219 -2.29 -23.28 -7.79
C ARG A 219 -1.65 -24.53 -8.40
N TRP A 220 -0.35 -24.69 -8.23
CA TRP A 220 0.40 -25.90 -8.62
C TRP A 220 1.55 -26.17 -7.66
N GLU A 221 2.00 -27.42 -7.60
CA GLU A 221 3.18 -27.82 -6.83
C GLU A 221 4.46 -27.33 -7.52
N ASN A 222 5.36 -26.75 -6.73
CA ASN A 222 6.64 -26.23 -7.21
C ASN A 222 7.70 -27.31 -7.30
#